data_AF-A0A377UXV2-F1
#
_entry.id   AF-A0A377UXV2-F1
#
_cell.length_a   1.000
_cell.length_b   1.000
_cell.length_c   1.000
_cell.angle_alpha   90.00
_cell.angle_beta   90.00
_cell.angle_gamma   90.00
#
_symmetry.space_group_name_H-M   'P 1'
#
loop_
_entity.id
_entity.type
_entity.pdbx_description
1 polymer ?
#
loop_
_entity_poly.entity_id
_entity_poly.type
_entity_poly.pdbx_seq_one_letter_code
_entity_poly.pdbx_strand_id
1 'polypeptide(L)'
;MTLTIRPSSLHRPAQRWSWARTSSKRVLPVHPEDRLIVEAAGVPVLALGGPKTGIDGYFKFVQHCMQMGAKGVAVGRNITQDPQPAKVVAGLNAIIHENATAEDAYSLYMAK
;
A
#
# COMPACT_ATOMS: atom_id res chain seq x y z
N MET A 1 -43.44 33.47 -9.78
CA MET A 1 -42.40 33.18 -10.79
C MET A 1 -41.37 32.27 -10.13
N THR A 2 -41.43 30.97 -10.43
CA THR A 2 -40.56 29.95 -9.81
C THR A 2 -39.57 29.49 -10.87
N LEU A 3 -38.30 29.81 -10.69
CA LEU A 3 -37.23 29.50 -11.64
C LEU A 3 -36.68 28.09 -11.35
N THR A 4 -37.11 27.11 -12.14
CA THR A 4 -36.60 25.73 -12.05
C THR A 4 -35.35 25.59 -12.92
N ILE A 5 -34.17 25.55 -12.31
CA ILE A 5 -32.91 25.29 -13.03
C ILE A 5 -32.82 23.78 -13.31
N ARG A 6 -32.81 23.37 -14.58
CA ARG A 6 -32.50 21.99 -14.97
C ARG A 6 -30.98 21.75 -14.83
N PRO A 7 -30.52 20.69 -14.14
CA PRO A 7 -29.11 20.36 -14.16
C PRO A 7 -28.76 19.77 -15.53
N SER A 8 -27.82 20.42 -16.20
CA SER A 8 -27.22 19.97 -17.46
C SER A 8 -26.45 18.67 -17.26
N SER A 9 -26.72 17.69 -18.12
CA SER A 9 -26.00 16.43 -18.25
C SER A 9 -24.53 16.67 -18.62
N LEU A 10 -23.61 16.59 -17.66
CA LEU A 10 -22.18 16.32 -17.84
C LEU A 10 -21.45 16.36 -16.47
N HIS A 11 -21.60 15.30 -15.69
CA HIS A 11 -20.64 14.98 -14.63
C HIS A 11 -20.70 13.49 -14.33
N ARG A 12 -19.77 12.70 -14.87
CA ARG A 12 -19.55 11.35 -14.35
C ARG A 12 -19.02 11.54 -12.92
N PRO A 13 -19.66 11.00 -11.87
CA PRO A 13 -19.10 11.15 -10.54
C PRO A 13 -17.83 10.32 -10.51
N ALA A 14 -16.68 11.00 -10.47
CA ALA A 14 -15.47 10.43 -9.89
C ALA A 14 -15.90 9.90 -8.52
N GLN A 15 -15.76 8.58 -8.33
CA GLN A 15 -16.09 7.84 -7.12
C GLN A 15 -15.41 8.56 -5.94
N ARG A 16 -16.17 9.42 -5.28
CA ARG A 16 -15.73 10.22 -4.15
C ARG A 16 -15.67 9.27 -2.97
N TRP A 17 -14.47 8.79 -2.66
CA TRP A 17 -14.15 7.87 -1.57
C TRP A 17 -14.80 8.32 -0.25
N SER A 18 -15.98 7.77 0.04
CA SER A 18 -16.78 8.06 1.24
C SER A 18 -16.15 7.52 2.53
N TRP A 19 -15.08 6.75 2.41
CA TRP A 19 -14.41 6.02 3.50
C TRP A 19 -13.47 6.87 4.36
N ALA A 20 -13.13 8.09 3.96
CA ALA A 20 -12.15 8.93 4.67
C ALA A 20 -12.61 9.50 6.03
N ARG A 21 -13.85 9.22 6.47
CA ARG A 21 -14.43 9.83 7.69
C ARG A 21 -14.49 8.95 8.94
N THR A 22 -14.18 7.66 8.85
CA THR A 22 -14.22 6.77 10.02
C THR A 22 -12.83 6.24 10.31
N SER A 23 -12.06 7.02 11.07
CA SER A 23 -10.66 6.76 11.45
C SER A 23 -10.51 5.58 12.43
N SER A 24 -10.89 4.38 12.00
CA SER A 24 -10.19 3.17 12.43
C SER A 24 -9.17 2.92 11.33
N LYS A 25 -7.87 3.02 11.64
CA LYS A 25 -6.79 2.66 10.72
C LYS A 25 -6.82 1.14 10.51
N ARG A 26 -7.85 0.69 9.80
CA ARG A 26 -8.11 -0.71 9.51
C ARG A 26 -7.17 -1.11 8.40
N VAL A 27 -6.39 -2.13 8.69
CA VAL A 27 -5.57 -2.77 7.68
C VAL A 27 -6.52 -3.44 6.70
N LEU A 28 -6.46 -3.07 5.43
CA LEU A 28 -7.21 -3.76 4.40
C LEU A 28 -6.43 -5.02 3.98
N PRO A 29 -7.12 -6.15 3.75
CA PRO A 29 -6.49 -7.32 3.15
C PRO A 29 -5.93 -6.95 1.77
N VAL A 30 -4.92 -7.70 1.31
CA VAL A 30 -4.37 -7.54 -0.04
C VAL A 30 -5.44 -7.94 -1.06
N HIS A 31 -5.81 -7.03 -1.95
CA HIS A 31 -6.83 -7.28 -2.97
C HIS A 31 -6.27 -7.02 -4.38
N PRO A 32 -6.66 -7.83 -5.39
CA PRO A 32 -6.25 -7.59 -6.77
C PRO A 32 -6.70 -6.22 -7.31
N GLU A 33 -7.78 -5.65 -6.75
CA GLU A 33 -8.32 -4.35 -7.14
C GLU A 33 -7.52 -3.15 -6.59
N ASP A 34 -6.50 -3.39 -5.75
CA ASP A 34 -5.58 -2.35 -5.28
C ASP A 34 -4.85 -1.65 -6.44
N ARG A 35 -4.67 -2.34 -7.58
CA ARG A 35 -4.13 -1.74 -8.81
C ARG A 35 -4.97 -0.55 -9.31
N LEU A 36 -6.30 -0.57 -9.12
CA LEU A 36 -7.17 0.53 -9.53
C LEU A 36 -6.85 1.83 -8.76
N ILE A 37 -6.35 1.70 -7.52
CA ILE A 37 -5.93 2.86 -6.70
C ILE A 37 -4.69 3.49 -7.31
N VAL A 38 -3.71 2.66 -7.72
CA VAL A 38 -2.46 3.12 -8.33
C VAL A 38 -2.73 3.76 -9.70
N GLU A 39 -3.56 3.13 -10.52
CA GLU A 39 -3.93 3.63 -11.85
C GLU A 39 -4.73 4.95 -11.77
N ALA A 40 -5.63 5.08 -10.79
CA ALA A 40 -6.42 6.29 -10.61
C ALA A 40 -5.61 7.48 -10.07
N ALA A 41 -4.47 7.25 -9.41
CA ALA A 41 -3.69 8.31 -8.79
C ALA A 41 -3.02 9.26 -9.79
N GLY A 42 -2.57 8.74 -10.95
CA GLY A 42 -1.85 9.52 -11.97
C GLY A 42 -0.48 10.06 -11.53
N VAL A 43 -0.03 9.73 -10.32
CA VAL A 43 1.26 10.12 -9.71
C VAL A 43 1.86 8.92 -8.97
N PRO A 44 3.17 8.90 -8.68
CA PRO A 44 3.79 7.83 -7.90
C PRO A 44 3.10 7.61 -6.54
N VAL A 45 2.67 6.38 -6.28
CA VAL A 45 2.00 5.99 -5.04
C VAL A 45 2.96 5.24 -4.12
N LEU A 46 2.99 5.60 -2.84
CA LEU A 46 3.66 4.86 -1.79
C LEU A 46 2.63 4.16 -0.90
N ALA A 47 2.79 2.86 -0.68
CA ALA A 47 1.92 2.14 0.25
C ALA A 47 2.32 2.48 1.70
N LEU A 48 1.34 2.80 2.54
CA LEU A 48 1.60 2.99 3.97
C LEU A 48 1.90 1.65 4.63
N GLY A 49 2.56 1.70 5.80
CA GLY A 49 3.18 0.58 6.52
C GLY A 49 2.38 -0.69 6.85
N GLY A 50 1.20 -0.90 6.28
CA GLY A 50 0.55 -2.20 6.21
C GLY A 50 0.10 -2.76 7.55
N PRO A 51 -0.30 -4.05 7.58
CA PRO A 51 -0.72 -4.70 8.80
C PRO A 51 0.39 -4.83 9.83
N LYS A 52 -0.04 -4.94 11.09
CA LYS A 52 0.82 -5.50 12.14
C LYS A 52 0.75 -7.02 12.02
N THR A 53 1.71 -7.60 11.31
CA THR A 53 1.87 -9.05 11.09
C THR A 53 3.29 -9.48 11.47
N GLY A 54 3.56 -10.79 11.39
CA GLY A 54 4.94 -11.28 11.34
C GLY A 54 5.69 -10.69 10.14
N ILE A 55 7.03 -10.76 10.21
CA ILE A 55 7.91 -10.20 9.18
C ILE A 55 7.70 -10.85 7.81
N ASP A 56 7.38 -12.15 7.78
CA ASP A 56 7.03 -12.91 6.59
C ASP A 56 5.76 -12.34 5.91
N GLY A 57 4.71 -12.11 6.70
CA GLY A 57 3.46 -11.53 6.21
C GLY A 57 3.66 -10.08 5.76
N TYR A 58 4.56 -9.36 6.42
CA TYR A 58 4.88 -7.99 6.04
C TYR A 58 5.63 -7.92 4.70
N PHE A 59 6.61 -8.79 4.46
CA PHE A 59 7.28 -8.86 3.16
C PHE A 59 6.33 -9.25 2.02
N LYS A 60 5.39 -10.18 2.27
CA LYS A 60 4.33 -10.51 1.30
C LYS A 60 3.43 -9.31 0.98
N PHE A 61 3.06 -8.52 1.99
CA PHE A 61 2.32 -7.27 1.79
C PHE A 61 3.11 -6.28 0.92
N VAL A 62 4.40 -6.07 1.20
CA VAL A 62 5.25 -5.16 0.42
C VAL A 62 5.37 -5.64 -1.03
N GLN A 63 5.60 -6.93 -1.23
CA GLN A 63 5.67 -7.54 -2.57
C GLN A 63 4.36 -7.33 -3.35
N HIS A 64 3.20 -7.56 -2.71
CA HIS A 64 1.89 -7.27 -3.31
C HIS A 64 1.77 -5.80 -3.73
N CYS A 65 2.13 -4.86 -2.86
CA CYS A 65 2.09 -3.43 -3.19
C CYS A 65 2.94 -3.10 -4.43
N MET A 66 4.15 -3.65 -4.52
CA MET A 66 5.03 -3.47 -5.69
C MET A 66 4.40 -4.07 -6.95
N GLN A 67 3.79 -5.25 -6.88
CA GLN A 67 3.09 -5.89 -8.01
C GLN A 67 1.86 -5.11 -8.51
N MET A 68 1.19 -4.39 -7.60
CA MET A 68 0.06 -3.52 -7.95
C MET A 68 0.52 -2.20 -8.60
N GLY A 69 1.82 -1.90 -8.59
CA GLY A 69 2.42 -0.73 -9.24
C GLY A 69 2.82 0.40 -8.28
N ALA A 70 2.78 0.15 -6.96
CA ALA A 70 3.34 1.11 -6.01
C ALA A 70 4.84 1.32 -6.27
N LYS A 71 5.33 2.51 -5.90
CA LYS A 71 6.73 2.92 -6.06
C LYS A 71 7.56 2.75 -4.79
N GLY A 72 6.98 2.16 -3.76
CA GLY A 72 7.65 1.89 -2.48
C GLY A 72 6.67 1.89 -1.31
N VAL A 73 7.23 1.84 -0.10
CA VAL A 73 6.47 1.80 1.14
C VAL A 73 6.95 2.85 2.15
N ALA A 74 6.01 3.50 2.81
CA ALA A 74 6.28 4.40 3.93
C ALA A 74 5.92 3.67 5.24
N VAL A 75 6.93 3.08 5.87
CA VAL A 75 6.77 2.25 7.08
C VAL A 75 7.49 2.86 8.28
N GLY A 76 6.90 2.69 9.46
CA GLY A 76 7.52 3.04 10.73
C GLY A 76 7.64 1.82 11.63
N ARG A 77 6.54 1.47 12.31
CA ARG A 77 6.52 0.46 13.38
C ARG A 77 7.06 -0.92 12.99
N ASN A 78 6.83 -1.39 11.77
CA ASN A 78 7.35 -2.71 11.34
C ASN A 78 8.87 -2.73 11.16
N ILE A 79 9.54 -1.56 11.07
CA ILE A 79 11.00 -1.48 11.18
C ILE A 79 11.39 -1.21 12.63
N THR A 80 10.87 -0.13 13.22
CA THR A 80 11.41 0.39 14.50
C THR A 80 11.10 -0.46 15.73
N GLN A 81 10.10 -1.35 15.64
CA GLN A 81 9.73 -2.27 16.73
C GLN A 81 10.20 -3.71 16.48
N ASP A 82 10.86 -3.98 15.35
CA ASP A 82 11.43 -5.30 15.07
C ASP A 82 12.74 -5.48 15.86
N PRO A 83 13.05 -6.69 16.37
CA PRO A 83 14.34 -6.96 17.03
C PRO A 83 15.56 -6.77 16.12
N GLN A 84 15.39 -6.84 14.79
CA GLN A 84 16.47 -6.76 13.80
C GLN A 84 16.15 -5.71 12.71
N PRO A 85 16.06 -4.41 13.04
CA PRO A 85 15.59 -3.37 12.12
C PRO A 85 16.43 -3.24 10.85
N ALA A 86 17.75 -3.41 10.96
CA ALA A 86 18.66 -3.35 9.80
C ALA A 86 18.36 -4.46 8.77
N LYS A 87 18.01 -5.66 9.26
CA LYS A 87 17.67 -6.79 8.38
C LYS A 87 16.31 -6.61 7.71
N VAL A 88 15.35 -5.98 8.41
CA VAL A 88 14.07 -5.59 7.80
C VAL A 88 14.31 -4.61 6.65
N VAL A 89 15.16 -3.60 6.85
CA VAL A 89 15.52 -2.64 5.81
C VAL A 89 16.21 -3.32 4.62
N ALA A 90 17.11 -4.27 4.87
CA ALA A 90 17.76 -5.04 3.80
C ALA A 90 16.74 -5.84 2.96
N GLY A 91 15.78 -6.51 3.61
CA GLY A 91 14.71 -7.22 2.91
C GLY A 91 13.79 -6.28 2.12
N LEU A 92 13.46 -5.12 2.68
CA LEU A 92 12.71 -4.08 1.96
C LEU A 92 13.46 -3.55 0.74
N ASN A 93 14.78 -3.32 0.87
CA ASN A 93 15.61 -2.89 -0.25
C ASN A 93 15.58 -3.91 -1.39
N ALA A 94 15.74 -5.19 -1.07
CA ALA A 94 15.70 -6.28 -2.06
C ALA A 94 14.35 -6.30 -2.81
N ILE A 95 13.22 -6.17 -2.11
CA ILE A 95 11.90 -6.18 -2.77
C ILE A 95 11.68 -4.91 -3.62
N ILE A 96 11.99 -3.73 -3.08
CA ILE A 96 11.63 -2.44 -3.69
C ILE A 96 12.56 -2.09 -4.86
N HIS A 97 13.86 -2.37 -4.73
CA HIS A 97 14.88 -1.91 -5.66
C HIS A 97 15.46 -3.03 -6.53
N GLU A 98 15.42 -4.29 -6.06
CA GLU A 98 16.03 -5.43 -6.75
C GLU A 98 15.00 -6.42 -7.32
N ASN A 99 13.69 -6.14 -7.15
CA ASN A 99 12.58 -7.02 -7.54
C ASN A 99 12.66 -8.44 -6.94
N ALA A 100 13.28 -8.57 -5.76
CA ALA A 100 13.34 -9.84 -5.05
C ALA A 100 11.96 -10.30 -4.56
N THR A 101 11.82 -11.60 -4.29
CA THR A 101 10.58 -12.16 -3.72
C THR A 101 10.48 -11.92 -2.21
N ALA A 102 9.27 -12.07 -1.65
CA ALA A 102 9.09 -12.00 -0.20
C ALA A 102 9.90 -13.11 0.52
N GLU A 103 10.03 -14.27 -0.10
CA GLU A 103 10.81 -15.40 0.38
C GLU A 103 12.32 -15.11 0.39
N ASP A 104 12.83 -14.42 -0.63
CA ASP A 104 14.24 -13.98 -0.68
C ASP A 104 14.53 -12.96 0.43
N ALA A 105 13.64 -11.98 0.59
CA ALA A 105 13.73 -10.99 1.65
C ALA A 105 13.67 -11.62 3.06
N TYR A 106 12.83 -12.63 3.25
CA TYR A 106 12.77 -13.39 4.48
C TYR A 106 14.06 -14.18 4.75
N SER A 107 14.66 -14.73 3.70
CA SER A 107 15.96 -15.42 3.80
C SER A 107 17.08 -14.46 4.21
N LEU A 108 17.11 -13.24 3.66
CA LEU A 108 18.03 -12.17 4.09
C LEU A 108 17.80 -11.78 5.55
N TYR A 109 16.55 -11.78 6.01
CA TYR A 109 16.23 -11.50 7.41
C TYR A 109 16.69 -12.61 8.38
N MET A 110 16.65 -13.87 7.93
CA MET A 110 17.09 -15.04 8.70
C MET A 110 18.59 -15.31 8.61
N ALA A 111 19.29 -14.73 7.63
CA ALA A 111 20.73 -14.86 7.47
C ALA A 111 21.45 -14.41 8.76
N LYS A 112 22.47 -15.17 9.18
CA LYS A 112 23.20 -14.91 10.43
C LYS A 112 24.01 -13.63 10.34
#